data_AF-A0A258AI30-F1
#
_entry.id   AF-A0A258AI30-F1
#
_cell.length_a   1.000
_cell.length_b   1.000
_cell.length_c   1.000
_cell.angle_alpha   90.00
_cell.angle_beta   90.00
_cell.angle_gamma   90.00
#
_symmetry.space_group_name_H-M   'P 1'
#
loop_
_entity.id
_entity.type
_entity.pdbx_description
1 polymer ?
#
loop_
_entity_poly.entity_id
_entity_poly.type
_entity_poly.pdbx_seq_one_letter_code
_entity_poly.pdbx_strand_id
1 'polypeptide(L)' 'MTKKPVVLIIRDGWGINPGGKAQAEANGDATLLARTPFHDHLYATYPRGTVSASGEDVGLPDGQM' A
#
# COMPACT_ATOMS: atom_id res chain seq x y z
N MET A 1 -26.67 16.41 -15.97
CA MET A 1 -26.09 15.13 -15.50
C MET A 1 -25.58 15.31 -14.09
N THR A 2 -25.84 14.36 -13.18
CA THR A 2 -25.21 14.34 -11.85
C THR A 2 -23.73 13.99 -12.01
N LYS A 3 -22.82 14.75 -11.36
CA LYS A 3 -21.39 14.44 -11.38
C LYS A 3 -21.16 13.10 -10.66
N LYS A 4 -20.30 12.25 -11.22
CA LYS A 4 -19.82 11.04 -10.53
C LYS A 4 -18.68 11.44 -9.58
N PRO A 5 -18.74 11.06 -8.30
CA PRO A 5 -17.66 11.38 -7.37
C PRO A 5 -16.39 10.59 -7.73
N VAL A 6 -15.25 11.23 -7.52
CA VAL A 6 -13.92 10.59 -7.54
C VAL A 6 -13.33 10.80 -6.15
N VAL A 7 -12.82 9.72 -5.55
CA VAL A 7 -12.33 9.74 -4.17
C VAL A 7 -10.87 9.29 -4.17
N LEU A 8 -10.01 10.11 -3.55
CA LEU A 8 -8.65 9.73 -3.17
C LEU A 8 -8.70 9.25 -1.72
N ILE A 9 -8.24 8.02 -1.47
CA ILE A 9 -8.18 7.43 -0.12
C ILE A 9 -6.70 7.24 0.23
N ILE A 10 -6.24 7.92 1.28
CA ILE A 10 -4.89 7.77 1.83
C ILE A 10 -4.99 6.86 3.06
N ARG A 11 -4.29 5.72 3.01
CA ARG A 11 -4.15 4.81 4.14
C ARG A 11 -2.78 5.04 4.77
N ASP A 12 -2.74 5.91 5.76
CA ASP A 12 -1.51 6.31 6.43
C ASP A 12 -0.77 5.08 7.01
N GLY A 13 0.54 5.02 6.82
CA GLY A 13 1.38 3.90 7.24
C GLY A 13 1.12 2.55 6.53
N TRP A 14 0.36 2.51 5.43
CA TRP A 14 0.06 1.27 4.69
C TRP A 14 1.01 1.04 3.50
N GLY A 15 2.20 0.50 3.78
CA GLY A 15 3.21 0.17 2.78
C GLY A 15 3.13 -1.26 2.23
N ILE A 16 4.03 -1.60 1.31
CA ILE A 16 4.27 -2.98 0.82
C ILE A 16 5.65 -3.41 1.28
N ASN A 17 5.73 -4.40 2.17
CA ASN A 17 7.02 -4.95 2.60
C ASN A 17 7.65 -5.80 1.48
N PRO A 18 8.93 -5.58 1.12
CA PRO A 18 9.59 -6.32 0.03
C PRO A 18 9.79 -7.82 0.34
N GLY A 19 9.75 -8.23 1.61
CA GLY A 19 9.82 -9.64 2.01
C GLY A 19 8.57 -10.45 1.63
N GLY A 20 7.45 -9.77 1.33
CA GLY A 20 6.21 -10.39 0.90
C GLY A 20 5.60 -11.36 1.91
N LYS A 21 4.63 -12.17 1.46
CA LYS A 21 3.89 -13.11 2.33
C LYS A 21 4.77 -14.15 3.00
N ALA A 22 5.86 -14.57 2.35
CA ALA A 22 6.77 -15.59 2.89
C ALA A 22 7.50 -15.12 4.16
N GLN A 23 7.71 -13.82 4.31
CA GLN A 23 8.39 -13.23 5.47
C GLN A 23 7.45 -12.43 6.38
N ALA A 24 6.15 -12.46 6.13
CA ALA A 24 5.19 -11.59 6.83
C ALA A 24 5.20 -11.79 8.35
N GLU A 25 5.28 -13.04 8.83
CA GLU A 25 5.40 -13.31 10.27
C GLU A 25 6.72 -12.80 10.85
N ALA A 26 7.83 -13.09 10.18
CA ALA A 26 9.17 -12.67 10.64
C ALA A 26 9.33 -11.14 10.67
N ASN A 27 8.72 -10.45 9.70
CA ASN A 27 8.79 -8.99 9.57
C ASN A 27 7.72 -8.27 10.40
N GLY A 28 6.79 -9.00 11.03
CA GLY A 28 5.64 -8.40 11.71
C GLY A 28 4.76 -7.58 10.76
N ASP A 29 4.61 -8.01 9.51
CA ASP A 29 3.86 -7.26 8.49
C ASP A 29 2.36 -7.32 8.75
N ALA A 30 1.86 -6.36 9.53
CA ALA A 30 0.45 -6.25 9.87
C ALA A 30 -0.46 -6.13 8.64
N THR A 31 0.02 -5.58 7.52
CA THR A 31 -0.81 -5.42 6.31
C THR A 31 -1.11 -6.76 5.64
N LEU A 32 -0.15 -7.70 5.71
CA LEU A 32 -0.30 -9.06 5.18
C LEU A 32 -0.88 -10.05 6.19
N LEU A 33 -0.64 -9.83 7.50
CA LEU A 33 -1.15 -10.70 8.57
C LEU A 33 -2.61 -10.41 8.92
N ALA A 34 -3.10 -9.20 8.67
CA ALA A 34 -4.48 -8.83 8.96
C ALA A 34 -5.48 -9.47 7.97
N ARG A 35 -6.69 -9.75 8.46
CA ARG A 35 -7.81 -10.18 7.62
C ARG A 35 -8.43 -8.97 6.92
N THR A 36 -8.10 -8.74 5.65
CA THR A 36 -8.53 -7.54 4.89
C THR A 36 -9.34 -7.86 3.62
N PRO A 37 -10.50 -8.53 3.74
CA PRO A 37 -11.21 -9.12 2.60
C PRO A 37 -11.61 -8.10 1.52
N PHE A 38 -11.91 -6.86 1.90
CA PHE A 38 -12.21 -5.79 0.94
C PHE A 38 -10.97 -5.35 0.17
N HIS A 39 -9.83 -5.19 0.85
CA HIS A 39 -8.56 -4.86 0.21
C HIS A 39 -8.10 -5.99 -0.72
N ASP A 40 -8.19 -7.24 -0.25
CA ASP A 40 -7.88 -8.44 -1.03
C ASP A 40 -8.72 -8.50 -2.31
N HIS A 41 -10.03 -8.22 -2.20
CA HIS A 41 -10.91 -8.16 -3.35
C HIS A 41 -10.45 -7.08 -4.35
N LEU A 42 -10.19 -5.85 -3.88
CA LEU A 42 -9.75 -4.76 -4.76
C LEU A 42 -8.46 -5.11 -5.51
N TYR A 43 -7.49 -5.71 -4.82
CA TYR A 43 -6.22 -6.11 -5.41
C TYR A 43 -6.34 -7.21 -6.47
N ALA A 44 -7.36 -8.07 -6.34
CA ALA A 44 -7.63 -9.15 -7.29
C ALA A 44 -8.42 -8.70 -8.52
N THR A 45 -9.27 -7.66 -8.40
CA THR A 45 -10.27 -7.34 -9.43
C THR A 45 -10.05 -6.00 -10.13
N TYR A 46 -9.24 -5.10 -9.59
CA TYR A 46 -8.98 -3.78 -10.19
C TYR A 46 -7.52 -3.57 -10.56
N PRO A 47 -7.22 -2.73 -11.58
CA PRO A 47 -5.86 -2.35 -11.91
C PRO A 47 -5.15 -1.73 -10.70
N ARG A 48 -3.90 -2.13 -10.47
CA ARG A 48 -3.07 -1.61 -9.38
C ARG A 48 -1.64 -1.40 -9.85
N GLY A 49 -0.93 -0.49 -9.18
CA GLY A 49 0.49 -0.22 -9.35
C GLY A 49 1.12 0.15 -8.02
N THR A 50 2.43 0.36 -8.04
CA THR A 50 3.21 0.81 -6.88
C THR A 50 3.89 2.12 -7.21
N VAL A 51 4.04 2.98 -6.20
CA VAL A 51 4.80 4.23 -6.30
C VAL A 51 5.82 4.25 -5.17
N SER A 52 6.98 4.85 -5.42
CA SER A 52 7.92 5.14 -4.34
C SER A 52 7.38 6.30 -3.50
N ALA A 53 7.58 6.22 -2.19
CA ALA A 53 6.98 7.15 -1.22
C ALA A 53 7.98 7.60 -0.14
N SER A 54 9.28 7.46 -0.38
CA SER A 54 10.35 7.80 0.57
C SER A 54 11.61 8.24 -0.17
N GLY A 55 12.60 8.76 0.55
CA GLY A 55 13.88 9.20 -0.02
C GLY A 55 13.74 10.29 -1.09
N GLU A 56 14.58 10.23 -2.11
CA GLU A 56 14.69 11.28 -3.12
C GLU A 56 13.39 11.48 -3.94
N ASP A 57 12.59 10.41 -4.10
CA ASP A 57 11.32 10.45 -4.83
C ASP A 57 10.28 11.39 -4.20
N VAL A 58 10.45 11.72 -2.92
CA VAL A 58 9.61 12.68 -2.17
C VAL A 58 10.40 13.88 -1.66
N GLY A 59 11.64 14.08 -2.14
CA GLY A 59 12.49 15.23 -1.78
C GLY A 59 13.24 15.08 -0.46
N LEU A 60 13.42 13.84 0.05
CA LEU A 60 14.22 13.53 1.24
C LEU A 60 15.58 12.92 0.85
N PRO A 61 16.57 12.89 1.76
CA PRO A 61 17.81 12.15 1.55
C PRO A 61 17.57 10.64 1.34
N ASP A 62 18.49 9.98 0.62
CA ASP A 62 18.44 8.53 0.43
C ASP A 62 18.40 7.77 1.77
N GLY A 63 17.61 6.70 1.82
CA GLY A 63 17.37 5.89 3.01
C GLY A 63 16.48 6.53 4.07
N GLN A 64 16.02 7.78 3.88
CA GLN A 64 15.15 8.45 4.85
C GLN A 64 13.66 8.14 4.63
N MET A 65 13.04 7.68 5.71
CA MET A 65 11.59 7.56 5.91
C MET A 65 11.06 8.77 6.66
#